data_AF-A0A081CRR6-F1
#
_entry.id   AF-A0A081CRR6-F1
#
_cell.length_a   1.000
_cell.length_b   1.000
_cell.length_c   1.000
_cell.angle_alpha   90.00
_cell.angle_beta   90.00
_cell.angle_gamma   90.00
#
_symmetry.space_group_name_H-M   'P 1'
#
loop_
_entity.id
_entity.type
_entity.pdbx_description
1 polymer ?
#
loop_
_entity_poly.entity_id
_entity_poly.type
_entity_poly.pdbx_seq_one_letter_code
_entity_poly.pdbx_strand_id
1 'polypeptide(L)' 'MHSIPIIETPRLILRSHHLDDFPDYVALWADPDVVRYISGTPATREQSWTKMLRSAGH' A
#
# COMPACT_ATOMS: atom_id res chain seq x y z
N MET A 1 -8.52 -0.81 21.95
CA MET A 1 -7.97 -0.99 20.59
C MET A 1 -8.99 -0.40 19.63
N HIS A 2 -8.65 0.66 18.89
CA HIS A 2 -9.55 1.19 17.86
C HIS A 2 -9.39 0.33 16.60
N SER A 3 -10.47 -0.31 16.16
CA SER A 3 -10.49 -0.99 14.87
C SER A 3 -10.55 0.04 13.75
N ILE A 4 -9.72 -0.12 12.71
CA ILE A 4 -9.80 0.70 11.51
C ILE A 4 -11.12 0.39 10.81
N PRO A 5 -11.98 1.37 10.50
CA PRO A 5 -13.27 1.12 9.87
C PRO A 5 -13.11 0.61 8.44
N ILE A 6 -14.08 -0.20 8.00
CA ILE A 6 -14.23 -0.62 6.62
C ILE A 6 -15.30 0.25 5.96
N ILE A 7 -15.00 0.78 4.77
CA ILE A 7 -15.93 1.56 3.95
C ILE A 7 -16.19 0.78 2.66
N GLU A 8 -17.46 0.49 2.39
CA GLU A 8 -17.88 -0.27 1.23
C GLU A 8 -18.69 0.60 0.25
N THR A 9 -18.48 0.35 -1.03
CA THR A 9 -19.28 0.88 -2.13
C THR A 9 -19.64 -0.29 -3.06
N PRO A 10 -20.55 -0.12 -4.04
CA PRO A 10 -20.93 -1.23 -4.93
C PRO A 10 -19.78 -1.90 -5.69
N ARG A 11 -18.62 -1.24 -5.84
CA ARG A 11 -17.47 -1.77 -6.59
C ARG A 11 -16.17 -1.84 -5.80
N LEU A 12 -16.08 -1.24 -4.62
CA LEU A 12 -14.82 -1.04 -3.90
C LEU A 12 -15.00 -1.21 -2.39
N ILE A 13 -13.96 -1.74 -1.75
CA ILE A 13 -13.80 -1.84 -0.29
C ILE A 13 -12.54 -1.06 0.08
N LEU A 14 -12.67 -0.12 1.03
CA LEU A 14 -11.54 0.53 1.69
C LEU A 14 -11.42 -0.03 3.10
N ARG A 15 -10.28 -0.66 3.40
CA ARG A 15 -9.97 -1.31 4.68
C ARG A 15 -8.50 -1.08 5.05
N SER A 16 -8.10 -1.48 6.26
CA SER A 16 -6.69 -1.56 6.63
C SER A 16 -5.90 -2.50 5.71
N HIS A 17 -4.61 -2.21 5.53
CA HIS A 17 -3.69 -3.14 4.87
C HIS A 17 -3.55 -4.44 5.66
N HIS A 18 -3.53 -5.56 4.96
CA HIS A 18 -3.28 -6.90 5.47
C HIS A 18 -1.96 -7.42 4.90
N LEU A 19 -1.34 -8.40 5.57
CA LEU A 19 -0.08 -8.99 5.09
C LEU A 19 -0.23 -9.61 3.69
N ASP A 20 -1.40 -10.16 3.38
CA ASP A 20 -1.68 -10.77 2.08
C ASP A 20 -1.76 -9.76 0.94
N ASP A 21 -1.88 -8.46 1.24
CA ASP A 21 -1.81 -7.38 0.24
C ASP A 21 -0.37 -7.10 -0.20
N PHE A 22 0.63 -7.60 0.54
CA PHE A 22 2.03 -7.23 0.32
C PHE A 22 2.55 -7.54 -1.09
N PRO A 23 2.24 -8.70 -1.71
CA PRO A 23 2.64 -8.96 -3.10
C PRO A 23 2.11 -7.90 -4.09
N ASP A 24 0.83 -7.54 -3.96
CA ASP A 24 0.20 -6.53 -4.83
C ASP A 24 0.75 -5.13 -4.54
N TYR A 25 1.03 -4.82 -3.27
CA TYR A 25 1.68 -3.57 -2.87
C TYR A 25 3.09 -3.46 -3.46
N VAL A 26 3.86 -4.56 -3.49
CA VAL A 26 5.19 -4.59 -4.13
C VAL A 26 5.06 -4.35 -5.63
N ALA A 27 4.11 -4.98 -6.30
CA ALA A 27 3.87 -4.77 -7.73
C ALA A 27 3.51 -3.30 -8.04
N LEU A 28 2.61 -2.71 -7.25
CA LEU A 28 2.20 -1.32 -7.37
C LEU A 28 3.39 -0.34 -7.27
N TRP A 29 4.26 -0.54 -6.28
CA TRP A 29 5.40 0.37 -6.06
C TRP A 29 6.62 0.07 -6.95
N ALA A 30 6.65 -1.10 -7.62
CA ALA A 30 7.64 -1.41 -8.63
C ALA A 30 7.29 -0.84 -10.01
N ASP A 31 6.06 -0.34 -10.20
CA ASP A 31 5.60 0.23 -11.47
C ASP A 31 6.17 1.65 -11.68
N PRO A 32 6.95 1.90 -12.75
CA PRO A 32 7.49 3.21 -13.08
C PRO A 32 6.42 4.29 -13.27
N ASP A 33 5.25 3.95 -13.79
CA ASP A 33 4.18 4.92 -14.05
C ASP A 33 3.52 5.38 -12.75
N VAL A 34 3.38 4.48 -11.78
CA VAL A 34 2.87 4.80 -10.43
C VAL A 34 3.83 5.73 -9.70
N VAL A 35 5.13 5.44 -9.73
CA VAL A 35 6.11 6.17 -8.92
C VAL A 35 6.62 7.46 -9.56
N ARG A 36 6.34 7.69 -10.86
CA ARG A 36 6.87 8.82 -11.66
C ARG A 36 6.77 10.17 -10.96
N TYR A 37 5.66 10.43 -10.27
CA TYR A 37 5.39 11.69 -9.57
C TYR A 37 5.40 11.58 -8.03
N ILE A 38 5.80 10.43 -7.48
CA ILE A 38 5.81 10.17 -6.04
C ILE A 38 7.25 10.09 -5.51
N SER A 39 8.06 9.22 -6.10
CA SER A 39 9.49 9.05 -5.75
C SER A 39 10.43 9.16 -6.95
N GLY A 40 9.92 9.00 -8.17
CA GLY A 40 10.71 8.96 -9.40
C GLY A 40 11.55 7.69 -9.59
N THR A 41 11.49 6.73 -8.67
CA THR A 41 12.24 5.47 -8.75
C THR A 41 11.39 4.32 -8.21
N PRO A 42 11.24 3.22 -8.98
CA PRO A 42 10.57 2.00 -8.51
C PRO A 42 11.16 1.49 -7.20
N ALA A 43 10.29 1.11 -6.27
CA ALA A 43 10.71 0.59 -4.98
C ALA A 43 11.17 -0.87 -5.09
N THR A 44 12.21 -1.23 -4.34
CA THR A 44 12.51 -2.63 -4.06
C THR A 44 11.46 -3.24 -3.14
N ARG A 45 11.38 -4.58 -3.08
CA ARG A 45 10.49 -5.28 -2.15
C ARG A 45 10.67 -4.83 -0.69
N GLU A 46 11.90 -4.63 -0.24
CA GLU A 46 12.23 -4.17 1.11
C GLU A 46 11.79 -2.72 1.37
N GLN A 47 11.97 -1.84 0.38
CA GLN A 47 11.48 -0.46 0.46
C GLN A 47 9.95 -0.41 0.51
N SER A 48 9.27 -1.26 -0.26
CA SER A 48 7.81 -1.43 -0.21
C SER A 48 7.33 -1.92 1.16
N TRP A 49 8.07 -2.84 1.80
CA TRP A 49 7.76 -3.27 3.17
C TRP A 49 7.84 -2.12 4.16
N THR A 50 8.92 -1.34 4.10
CA THR A 50 9.11 -0.17 4.96
C THR A 50 7.99 0.87 4.76
N LYS A 51 7.55 1.08 3.51
CA LYS A 51 6.43 1.96 3.18
C LYS A 51 5.11 1.47 3.80
N MET A 52 4.79 0.19 3.63
CA MET A 52 3.55 -0.40 4.15
C MET A 52 3.47 -0.30 5.68
N LEU A 53 4.59 -0.51 6.38
CA LEU A 53 4.64 -0.37 7.84
C LEU A 53 4.39 1.07 8.30
N ARG A 54 4.90 2.06 7.57
CA ARG A 54 4.68 3.49 7.89
C ARG A 54 3.24 3.94 7.61
N SER A 55 2.54 3.30 6.68
CA SER A 55 1.16 3.61 6.33
C SER A 55 0.16 3.32 7.45
N ALA A 56 0.51 2.47 8.44
CA ALA A 56 -0.35 2.16 9.58
C ALA A 56 -0.44 3.31 10.61
N GLY A 57 0.33 4.38 10.43
CA GLY A 57 0.50 5.46 11.41
C GLY A 57 1.70 5.22 12.32
N HIS A 58 2.27 6.31 12.86
CA HIS A 58 3.25 6.26 13.94
C HIS A 58 2.56 6.07 15.29
#